data_AF-A0A3A9JM40-F1
#
_entry.id   AF-A0A3A9JM40-F1
#
_cell.length_a   1.000
_cell.length_b   1.000
_cell.length_c   1.000
_cell.angle_alpha   90.00
_cell.angle_beta   90.00
_cell.angle_gamma   90.00
#
_symmetry.space_group_name_H-M   'P 1'
#
loop_
_entity.id
_entity.type
_entity.pdbx_description
1 polymer ?
#
loop_
_entity_poly.entity_id
_entity_poly.type
_entity_poly.pdbx_seq_one_letter_code
_entity_poly.pdbx_strand_id
1 'polypeptide(L)'
;MSALQYAPPLSDLDLAWEITSRVLHEGAEDTRMPALCLMACIVAKYPLGVLQDLAEDMLSTFIAEAKPTADEIDLIRYFRASEV
;
A
#
# COMPACT_ATOMS: atom_id res chain seq x y z
N MET A 1 15.86 -7.78 22.69
CA MET A 1 15.79 -8.80 21.62
C MET A 1 15.70 -8.03 20.32
N SER A 2 16.76 -8.04 19.50
CA SER A 2 16.72 -7.39 18.20
C SER A 2 15.91 -8.27 17.26
N ALA A 3 14.67 -7.88 16.96
CA ALA A 3 13.96 -8.44 15.84
C ALA A 3 14.79 -8.05 14.61
N LEU A 4 15.41 -9.03 13.94
CA LEU A 4 15.88 -8.82 12.59
C LEU A 4 14.68 -8.27 11.81
N GLN A 5 14.74 -6.99 11.45
CA GLN A 5 13.69 -6.33 10.67
C GLN A 5 13.66 -7.03 9.32
N TYR A 6 12.74 -7.98 9.18
CA TYR A 6 12.43 -8.62 7.92
C TYR A 6 11.80 -7.54 7.04
N ALA A 7 12.54 -7.11 6.02
CA ALA A 7 11.97 -6.35 4.93
C ALA A 7 11.40 -7.35 3.90
N PRO A 8 10.17 -7.16 3.41
CA PRO A 8 9.66 -7.97 2.32
C PRO A 8 10.57 -7.83 1.08
N PRO A 9 10.77 -8.90 0.30
CA PRO A 9 11.51 -8.82 -0.95
C PRO A 9 10.80 -7.87 -1.94
N LEU A 10 11.54 -7.32 -2.89
CA LEU A 10 10.99 -6.43 -3.92
C LEU A 10 9.88 -7.11 -4.75
N SER A 11 9.95 -8.44 -4.92
CA SER A 11 8.92 -9.25 -5.59
C SER A 11 7.54 -9.13 -4.95
N ASP A 12 7.48 -8.91 -3.64
CA ASP A 12 6.22 -8.79 -2.91
C ASP A 12 5.59 -7.41 -3.14
N LEU A 13 6.41 -6.36 -3.29
CA LEU A 13 5.97 -5.03 -3.69
C LEU A 13 5.47 -5.02 -5.14
N ASP A 14 6.19 -5.68 -6.05
CA ASP A 14 5.80 -5.80 -7.45
C ASP A 14 4.47 -6.55 -7.61
N LEU A 15 4.28 -7.65 -6.85
CA LEU A 15 3.02 -8.38 -6.84
C LEU A 15 1.88 -7.54 -6.25
N ALA A 16 2.12 -6.86 -5.12
CA ALA A 16 1.14 -5.97 -4.49
C ALA A 16 0.75 -4.82 -5.42
N TRP A 17 1.71 -4.26 -6.16
CA TRP A 17 1.44 -3.30 -7.24
C TRP A 17 0.50 -3.91 -8.26
N GLU A 18 0.89 -5.02 -8.90
CA GLU A 18 0.17 -5.59 -10.03
C GLU A 18 -1.30 -5.85 -9.66
N ILE A 19 -1.53 -6.42 -8.48
CA ILE A 19 -2.87 -6.69 -7.97
C ILE A 19 -3.65 -5.39 -7.74
N THR A 20 -3.04 -4.41 -7.06
CA THR A 20 -3.71 -3.12 -6.75
C THR A 20 -4.08 -2.39 -8.04
N SER A 21 -3.18 -2.35 -9.02
CA SER A 21 -3.41 -1.77 -10.34
C SER A 21 -4.59 -2.44 -11.05
N ARG A 22 -4.61 -3.78 -11.11
CA ARG A 22 -5.70 -4.53 -11.74
C ARG A 22 -7.04 -4.29 -11.04
N VAL A 23 -7.06 -4.24 -9.72
CA VAL A 23 -8.30 -3.96 -8.97
C VAL A 23 -8.83 -2.55 -9.25
N LEU A 24 -7.96 -1.54 -9.33
CA LEU A 24 -8.39 -0.17 -9.62
C LEU A 24 -9.00 -0.04 -11.03
N HIS A 25 -8.38 -0.69 -12.03
CA HIS A 25 -8.77 -0.56 -13.43
C HIS A 25 -9.91 -1.52 -13.85
N GLU A 26 -9.89 -2.76 -13.36
CA GLU A 26 -10.75 -3.85 -13.84
C GLU A 26 -11.71 -4.36 -12.75
N GLY A 27 -11.43 -4.07 -11.48
CA GLY A 27 -12.20 -4.54 -10.34
C GLY A 27 -13.53 -3.81 -10.14
N ALA A 28 -14.39 -4.40 -9.31
CA ALA A 28 -15.60 -3.74 -8.85
C ALA A 28 -15.26 -2.56 -7.94
N GLU A 29 -16.07 -1.50 -7.96
CA GLU A 29 -15.77 -0.25 -7.26
C GLU A 29 -15.56 -0.44 -5.75
N ASP A 30 -16.32 -1.35 -5.13
CA ASP A 30 -16.24 -1.73 -3.72
C ASP A 30 -14.94 -2.45 -3.33
N THR A 31 -14.18 -2.97 -4.31
CA THR A 31 -12.90 -3.65 -4.08
C THR A 31 -11.69 -2.72 -4.10
N ARG A 32 -11.86 -1.49 -4.62
CA ARG A 32 -10.78 -0.50 -4.75
C ARG A 32 -10.22 -0.06 -3.40
N MET A 33 -11.10 0.24 -2.44
CA MET A 33 -10.68 0.69 -1.12
C MET A 33 -9.93 -0.42 -0.35
N PRO A 34 -10.43 -1.67 -0.26
CA PRO A 34 -9.65 -2.78 0.28
C PRO A 34 -8.26 -2.95 -0.37
N ALA A 35 -8.15 -2.81 -1.69
CA ALA A 35 -6.86 -2.93 -2.39
C ALA A 35 -5.86 -1.84 -1.97
N LEU A 36 -6.30 -0.58 -1.88
CA LEU A 36 -5.46 0.53 -1.38
C LEU A 36 -5.02 0.31 0.07
N CYS A 37 -5.92 -0.17 0.94
CA CYS A 37 -5.59 -0.48 2.34
C CYS A 37 -4.57 -1.62 2.44
N LEU A 38 -4.70 -2.68 1.62
CA LEU A 38 -3.73 -3.76 1.58
C LEU A 38 -2.36 -3.28 1.08
N MET A 39 -2.34 -2.45 0.03
CA MET A 39 -1.11 -1.83 -0.45
C MET A 39 -0.44 -1.01 0.67
N ALA A 40 -1.22 -0.22 1.42
CA ALA A 40 -0.73 0.55 2.56
C ALA A 40 -0.11 -0.33 3.66
N CYS A 41 -0.69 -1.50 3.96
CA CYS A 41 -0.07 -2.47 4.87
C CYS A 41 1.25 -3.03 4.33
N ILE A 42 1.38 -3.23 3.02
CA ILE A 42 2.64 -3.68 2.42
C ILE A 42 3.70 -2.59 2.52
N VAL A 43 3.35 -1.33 2.21
CA VAL A 43 4.25 -0.17 2.37
C VAL A 43 4.78 -0.07 3.81
N ALA A 44 3.90 -0.25 4.81
CA ALA A 44 4.25 -0.18 6.23
C ALA A 44 5.33 -1.19 6.67
N LYS A 45 5.53 -2.28 5.92
CA LYS A 45 6.52 -3.32 6.23
C LYS A 45 7.93 -2.97 5.75
N TYR A 46 8.09 -1.96 4.90
CA TYR A 46 9.40 -1.54 4.43
C TYR A 46 10.08 -0.63 5.47
N PRO A 47 11.33 -0.92 5.87
CA PRO A 47 12.09 -0.05 6.77
C PRO A 47 12.43 1.27 6.07
N LEU A 48 12.62 2.33 6.87
CA LEU A 48 13.00 3.66 6.39
C LEU A 48 14.19 3.59 5.42
N GLY A 49 14.02 4.15 4.22
CA GLY A 49 15.02 4.19 3.17
C GLY A 49 14.40 4.09 1.77
N VAL A 50 15.27 3.89 0.77
CA VAL A 50 14.90 3.95 -0.66
C VAL A 50 13.73 3.03 -1.04
N LEU A 51 13.64 1.84 -0.43
CA LEU A 51 12.55 0.90 -0.72
C LEU A 51 11.21 1.37 -0.14
N GLN A 52 11.22 2.00 1.03
CA GLN A 52 10.01 2.59 1.58
C GLN A 52 9.58 3.80 0.74
N ASP A 53 10.52 4.67 0.34
CA ASP A 53 10.22 5.83 -0.51
C ASP A 53 9.56 5.39 -1.82
N LEU A 54 10.11 4.35 -2.47
CA LEU A 54 9.52 3.77 -3.68
C LEU A 54 8.10 3.24 -3.43
N ALA A 55 7.90 2.50 -2.33
CA ALA A 55 6.60 1.94 -1.99
C ALA A 55 5.55 3.03 -1.68
N GLU A 56 5.95 4.11 -1.01
CA GLU A 56 5.11 5.29 -0.73
C GLU A 56 4.75 6.07 -2.00
N ASP A 57 5.69 6.23 -2.93
CA ASP A 57 5.44 6.88 -4.22
C ASP A 57 4.42 6.10 -5.06
N MET A 58 4.53 4.76 -5.04
CA MET A 58 3.59 3.88 -5.70
C MET A 58 2.18 3.96 -5.09
N LEU A 59 2.08 3.87 -3.76
CA LEU A 59 0.81 4.04 -3.06
C LEU A 59 0.19 5.40 -3.35
N SER A 60 0.99 6.46 -3.34
CA SER A 60 0.54 7.84 -3.63
C SER A 60 -0.02 7.97 -5.04
N THR A 61 0.58 7.28 -6.02
CA THR A 61 0.07 7.23 -7.40
C THR A 61 -1.31 6.61 -7.46
N PHE A 62 -1.52 5.48 -6.79
CA PHE A 62 -2.83 4.82 -6.73
C PHE A 62 -3.90 5.63 -5.99
N ILE A 63 -3.52 6.32 -4.90
CA ILE A 63 -4.44 7.23 -4.18
C ILE A 63 -4.87 8.38 -5.11
N ALA A 64 -3.93 9.00 -5.83
CA ALA A 64 -4.22 10.08 -6.76
C ALA A 64 -5.17 9.64 -7.89
N GLU A 65 -5.00 8.42 -8.38
CA GLU A 65 -5.85 7.82 -9.42
C GLU A 65 -7.26 7.52 -8.90
N ALA A 66 -7.35 6.86 -7.74
CA ALA A 66 -8.62 6.42 -7.15
C ALA A 66 -9.49 7.59 -6.64
N LYS A 67 -8.88 8.75 -6.35
CA LYS A 67 -9.55 9.95 -5.82
C LYS A 67 -10.46 9.65 -4.61
N PRO A 68 -9.93 9.00 -3.56
CA PRO A 68 -10.71 8.68 -2.37
C PRO A 68 -11.20 9.94 -1.66
N THR A 69 -12.30 9.77 -0.94
CA THR A 69 -12.83 10.74 0.02
C THR A 69 -11.86 10.95 1.20
N ALA A 70 -12.12 11.98 2.01
CA ALA A 70 -11.29 12.26 3.18
C ALA A 70 -11.27 11.10 4.19
N ASP A 71 -12.43 10.48 4.45
CA ASP A 71 -12.55 9.34 5.37
C ASP A 71 -11.77 8.12 4.86
N GLU A 72 -11.79 7.90 3.55
CA GLU A 72 -11.03 6.84 2.89
C GLU A 72 -9.52 7.08 2.95
N ILE A 73 -9.06 8.34 2.80
CA ILE A 73 -7.65 8.71 2.98
C ILE A 73 -7.21 8.44 4.43
N ASP A 74 -8.04 8.80 5.41
CA ASP A 74 -7.73 8.55 6.82
C ASP A 74 -7.70 7.06 7.14
N LEU A 75 -8.55 6.26 6.49
CA LEU A 75 -8.50 4.81 6.58
C LEU A 75 -7.19 4.24 5.99
N ILE A 76 -6.75 4.70 4.81
CA ILE A 76 -5.46 4.29 4.22
C ILE A 76 -4.31 4.61 5.16
N ARG A 77 -4.29 5.82 5.73
CA ARG A 77 -3.27 6.24 6.70
C ARG A 77 -3.27 5.36 7.95
N TYR A 78 -4.44 4.97 8.43
CA TYR A 78 -4.57 4.06 9.56
C TYR A 78 -3.91 2.70 9.25
N PHE A 79 -4.18 2.11 8.09
CA PHE A 79 -3.55 0.85 7.68
C PHE A 79 -2.03 0.98 7.47
N ARG A 80 -1.57 2.13 6.96
CA ARG A 80 -0.13 2.46 6.80
C ARG A 80 0.59 2.61 8.15
N ALA A 81 -0.11 3.07 9.19
CA ALA A 81 0.44 3.20 10.53
C ALA A 81 0.32 1.90 11.35
N SER A 82 -0.30 0.86 10.81
CA SER A 82 -0.60 -0.36 11.53
C SER A 82 0.61 -1.31 11.54
N GLU A 83 1.07 -1.67 12.74
CA GLU A 83 2.18 -2.63 12.96
C GLU A 83 1.75 -4.10 12.80
N VAL A 84 0.79 -4.41 11.90
CA VAL A 84 0.21 -5.77 11.77
C VAL A 84 1.21 -6.79 11.25
#